data_AF-A0A2P4QDV0-F1
#
_entry.id   AF-A0A2P4QDV0-F1
#
_cell.length_a   1.000
_cell.length_b   1.000
_cell.length_c   1.000
_cell.angle_alpha   90.00
_cell.angle_beta   90.00
_cell.angle_gamma   90.00
#
_symmetry.space_group_name_H-M   'P 1'
#
loop_
_entity.id
_entity.type
_entity.pdbx_description
1 polymer ?
#
loop_
_entity_poly.entity_id
_entity_poly.type
_entity_poly.pdbx_seq_one_letter_code
_entity_poly.pdbx_strand_id
1 'polypeptide(L)'
;MSTITLSCLVVGENSYENAFNVKVNKTEAVSELKDAIKEKIDDNVKAKDLKLWKVDISLEEENEKLDLVNTKINVNIKEELGGVELLPLSKISKHFPSQPADEHIHIIVQRPVETKEVHFSL
;
A
#
# COMPACT_ATOMS: atom_id res chain seq x y z
N MET A 1 7.95 -3.60 -22.85
CA MET A 1 7.31 -2.81 -21.77
C MET A 1 8.19 -2.91 -20.54
N SER A 2 8.28 -1.87 -19.71
CA SER A 2 9.21 -1.84 -18.58
C SER A 2 8.47 -2.20 -17.29
N THR A 3 8.85 -3.32 -16.68
CA THR A 3 8.36 -3.75 -15.38
C THR A 3 9.15 -3.12 -14.25
N ILE A 4 8.49 -2.89 -13.12
CA ILE A 4 9.11 -2.51 -11.84
C ILE A 4 8.65 -3.45 -10.74
N THR A 5 9.43 -3.49 -9.67
CA THR A 5 9.08 -4.21 -8.43
C THR A 5 8.72 -3.18 -7.36
N LEU A 6 7.58 -3.38 -6.71
CA LEU A 6 7.09 -2.53 -5.62
C LEU A 6 6.93 -3.37 -4.35
N SER A 7 7.70 -3.04 -3.32
CA SER A 7 7.47 -3.49 -1.94
C SER A 7 6.19 -2.86 -1.37
N CYS A 8 5.31 -3.72 -0.89
CA CYS A 8 4.00 -3.40 -0.35
C CYS A 8 3.91 -3.87 1.11
N LEU A 9 3.16 -3.14 1.93
CA LEU A 9 2.85 -3.52 3.31
C LEU A 9 1.39 -3.22 3.59
N VAL A 10 0.68 -4.14 4.27
CA VAL A 10 -0.69 -3.88 4.71
C VAL A 10 -0.68 -3.09 6.01
N VAL A 11 -1.55 -2.09 6.13
CA VAL A 11 -1.66 -1.25 7.34
C VAL A 11 -1.85 -2.13 8.58
N GLY A 12 -1.06 -1.87 9.62
CA GLY A 12 -1.13 -2.56 10.91
C GLY A 12 -0.29 -3.84 10.98
N GLU A 13 0.38 -4.25 9.90
CA GLU A 13 1.30 -5.37 9.90
C GLU A 13 2.75 -4.92 10.14
N ASN A 14 3.58 -5.82 10.67
CA ASN A 14 5.00 -5.56 10.88
C ASN A 14 5.74 -5.51 9.53
N SER A 15 6.49 -4.44 9.29
CA SER A 15 7.18 -4.19 8.02
C SER A 15 8.30 -5.18 7.72
N TYR A 16 9.01 -5.68 8.72
CA TYR A 16 10.15 -6.59 8.54
C TYR A 16 9.70 -8.02 8.25
N GLU A 17 8.53 -8.42 8.74
CA GLU A 17 8.01 -9.78 8.60
C GLU A 17 7.02 -9.94 7.44
N ASN A 18 6.20 -8.92 7.19
CA ASN A 18 5.01 -9.04 6.32
C ASN A 18 5.10 -8.23 5.03
N ALA A 19 6.13 -7.40 4.84
CA ALA A 19 6.30 -6.71 3.57
C ALA A 19 6.53 -7.72 2.42
N PHE A 20 5.92 -7.44 1.26
CA PHE A 20 5.97 -8.33 0.11
C PHE A 20 6.14 -7.57 -1.20
N ASN A 21 6.75 -8.24 -2.18
CA ASN A 21 7.02 -7.65 -3.48
C ASN A 21 5.94 -7.98 -4.51
N VAL A 22 5.56 -6.96 -5.28
CA VAL A 22 4.69 -7.10 -6.46
C VAL A 22 5.42 -6.59 -7.69
N LYS A 23 5.44 -7.40 -8.76
CA LYS A 23 5.96 -6.99 -10.07
C LYS A 23 4.81 -6.50 -10.93
N VAL A 24 4.98 -5.35 -11.55
CA VAL A 24 3.93 -4.73 -12.37
C VAL A 24 4.52 -3.95 -13.52
N ASN A 25 3.77 -3.80 -14.61
CA ASN A 25 4.21 -3.03 -15.76
C ASN A 25 3.90 -1.55 -15.57
N LYS A 26 4.88 -0.67 -15.82
CA LYS A 26 4.70 0.78 -15.68
C LYS A 26 3.59 1.36 -16.57
N THR A 27 3.24 0.71 -17.68
CA THR A 27 2.17 1.19 -18.57
C THR A 27 0.77 0.83 -18.10
N GLU A 28 0.66 -0.11 -17.16
CA GLU A 28 -0.62 -0.53 -16.56
C GLU A 28 -1.18 0.53 -15.62
N ALA A 29 -2.47 0.39 -15.34
CA ALA A 29 -3.18 1.22 -14.39
C ALA A 29 -2.98 0.69 -12.95
N VAL A 30 -3.20 1.56 -11.97
CA VAL A 30 -3.18 1.19 -10.54
C VAL A 30 -4.23 0.11 -10.23
N SER A 31 -5.30 -0.05 -11.01
CA SER A 31 -6.25 -1.17 -10.89
C SER A 31 -5.55 -2.54 -11.01
N GLU A 32 -4.68 -2.71 -12.00
CA GLU A 32 -3.93 -3.96 -12.20
C GLU A 32 -3.01 -4.24 -11.00
N LEU A 33 -2.43 -3.19 -10.42
CA LEU A 33 -1.64 -3.29 -9.20
C LEU A 33 -2.48 -3.71 -7.99
N LYS A 34 -3.72 -3.22 -7.87
CA LYS A 34 -4.65 -3.67 -6.81
C LYS A 34 -4.98 -5.16 -6.95
N ASP A 35 -5.19 -5.63 -8.18
CA ASP A 35 -5.47 -7.05 -8.44
C ASP A 35 -4.26 -7.92 -8.08
N ALA A 36 -3.05 -7.51 -8.52
CA ALA A 36 -1.81 -8.21 -8.19
C ALA A 36 -1.50 -8.24 -6.67
N ILE A 37 -1.81 -7.15 -5.95
CA ILE A 37 -1.71 -7.11 -4.48
C ILE A 37 -2.75 -8.05 -3.86
N LYS A 38 -3.98 -8.08 -4.39
CA LYS A 38 -5.06 -8.91 -3.85
C LYS A 38 -4.74 -10.40 -3.89
N GLU A 39 -4.01 -10.86 -4.91
CA GLU A 39 -3.52 -12.23 -5.02
C GLU A 39 -2.50 -12.61 -3.93
N LYS A 40 -1.84 -11.61 -3.31
CA LYS A 40 -0.84 -11.81 -2.26
C LYS A 40 -1.41 -11.76 -0.84
N ILE A 41 -2.53 -11.06 -0.64
CA ILE A 41 -3.16 -10.93 0.67
C ILE A 41 -4.32 -11.94 0.79
N ASP A 42 -4.25 -12.79 1.81
CA ASP A 42 -5.28 -13.79 2.12
C ASP A 42 -6.43 -13.16 2.91
N ASP A 43 -7.20 -12.32 2.22
CA ASP A 43 -8.36 -11.62 2.77
C ASP A 43 -9.57 -11.76 1.83
N ASN A 44 -10.78 -11.74 2.39
CA ASN A 44 -12.05 -11.72 1.64
C ASN A 44 -12.42 -10.35 1.05
N VAL A 45 -11.47 -9.42 0.96
CA VAL A 45 -11.67 -8.05 0.44
C VAL A 45 -11.61 -8.05 -1.09
N LYS A 46 -12.42 -7.25 -1.79
CA LYS A 46 -12.28 -7.10 -3.24
C LYS A 46 -11.14 -6.14 -3.56
N ALA A 47 -10.35 -6.43 -4.60
CA ALA A 47 -9.23 -5.58 -5.02
C ALA A 47 -9.63 -4.10 -5.20
N LYS A 48 -10.80 -3.84 -5.79
CA LYS A 48 -11.35 -2.48 -5.98
C LYS A 48 -11.53 -1.69 -4.67
N ASP A 49 -11.77 -2.38 -3.56
CA ASP A 49 -12.06 -1.78 -2.25
C ASP A 49 -10.77 -1.46 -1.47
N LEU A 50 -9.61 -1.94 -1.94
CA LEU A 50 -8.30 -1.57 -1.39
C LEU A 50 -7.97 -0.11 -1.73
N LYS A 51 -7.47 0.65 -0.76
CA LYS A 51 -6.81 1.93 -1.01
C LYS A 51 -5.30 1.72 -1.01
N LEU A 52 -4.64 2.22 -2.05
CA LEU A 52 -3.19 2.15 -2.18
C LEU A 52 -2.59 3.53 -1.95
N TRP A 53 -1.60 3.60 -1.07
CA TRP A 53 -0.91 4.83 -0.73
C TRP A 53 0.54 4.70 -1.13
N LYS A 54 1.02 5.57 -2.03
CA LYS A 54 2.46 5.70 -2.30
C LYS A 54 3.12 6.35 -1.10
N VAL A 55 4.15 5.70 -0.58
CA VAL A 55 5.02 6.19 0.48
C VAL A 55 6.48 6.01 0.05
N ASP A 56 7.38 6.46 0.90
CA ASP A 56 8.82 6.24 0.79
C ASP A 56 9.35 6.10 2.23
N ILE A 57 9.57 4.85 2.65
CA ILE A 57 9.98 4.48 4.01
C ILE A 57 11.10 3.47 3.90
N SER A 58 12.32 3.87 4.24
CA SER A 58 13.48 2.97 4.29
C SER A 58 13.33 1.98 5.44
N LEU A 59 13.76 0.73 5.23
CA LEU A 59 13.92 -0.28 6.28
C LEU A 59 15.35 -0.33 6.86
N GLU A 60 16.33 0.23 6.14
CA GLU A 60 17.75 0.21 6.52
C GLU A 60 18.09 1.32 7.52
N GLU A 61 17.42 2.48 7.42
CA GLU A 61 17.67 3.64 8.26
C GLU A 61 16.57 3.77 9.32
N GLU A 62 16.95 3.97 10.58
CA GLU A 62 16.00 4.38 11.62
C GLU A 62 15.34 5.70 11.21
N ASN A 63 14.02 5.68 11.10
CA ASN A 63 13.24 6.86 10.76
C ASN A 63 11.88 6.83 11.46
N GLU A 64 11.38 8.00 11.83
CA GLU A 64 10.12 8.13 12.57
C GLU A 64 8.94 7.45 11.86
N LYS A 65 8.93 7.42 10.52
CA LYS A 65 7.85 6.77 9.76
C LYS A 65 7.88 5.25 9.90
N LEU A 66 9.07 4.66 9.97
CA LEU A 66 9.26 3.23 10.19
C LEU A 66 8.82 2.83 11.61
N ASP A 67 9.12 3.66 12.60
CA ASP A 67 8.60 3.45 13.96
C ASP A 67 7.08 3.53 13.97
N LEU A 68 6.50 4.54 13.32
CA LEU A 68 5.05 4.72 13.26
C LEU A 68 4.34 3.55 12.56
N VAL A 69 4.89 3.05 11.45
CA VAL A 69 4.25 1.94 10.71
C VAL A 69 4.25 0.64 11.51
N ASN A 70 5.27 0.42 12.35
CA ASN A 70 5.41 -0.81 13.15
C ASN A 70 4.75 -0.74 14.53
N THR A 71 4.63 0.45 15.13
CA THR A 71 4.15 0.59 16.52
C THR A 71 2.71 1.07 16.62
N LYS A 72 2.19 1.81 15.62
CA LYS A 72 0.89 2.47 15.70
C LYS A 72 -0.16 1.75 14.85
N ILE A 73 -1.15 1.18 15.53
CA ILE A 73 -2.27 0.45 14.88
C ILE A 73 -3.07 1.37 13.93
N ASN A 74 -3.33 2.62 14.35
CA ASN A 74 -4.13 3.59 13.59
C ASN A 74 -3.27 4.79 13.14
N VAL A 75 -2.33 4.54 12.23
CA VAL A 75 -1.52 5.61 11.62
C VAL A 75 -2.32 6.36 10.54
N ASN A 76 -2.23 7.70 10.54
CA ASN A 76 -2.72 8.52 9.44
C ASN A 76 -1.69 8.49 8.31
N ILE A 77 -1.91 7.61 7.33
CA ILE A 77 -0.97 7.38 6.22
C ILE A 77 -0.66 8.67 5.46
N LYS A 78 -1.63 9.56 5.28
CA LYS A 78 -1.44 10.80 4.53
C LYS A 78 -0.56 11.80 5.30
N GLU A 79 -0.91 12.07 6.56
CA GLU A 79 -0.28 13.12 7.36
C GLU A 79 1.01 12.65 8.02
N GLU A 80 1.01 11.44 8.59
CA GLU A 80 2.13 10.92 9.37
C GLU A 80 3.18 10.20 8.51
N LEU A 81 2.75 9.52 7.44
CA LEU A 81 3.68 8.81 6.54
C LEU A 81 4.00 9.60 5.26
N GLY A 82 3.32 10.74 5.05
CA GLY A 82 3.43 11.53 3.81
C GLY A 82 2.83 10.81 2.59
N GLY A 83 1.85 9.93 2.82
CA GLY A 83 1.28 9.09 1.81
C GLY A 83 0.46 9.84 0.76
N VAL A 84 0.60 9.43 -0.49
CA VAL A 84 -0.18 9.93 -1.62
C VAL A 84 -1.10 8.82 -2.14
N GLU A 85 -2.42 9.02 -2.05
CA GLU A 85 -3.39 8.04 -2.55
C GLU A 85 -3.26 7.85 -4.08
N LEU A 86 -3.21 6.60 -4.51
CA LEU A 86 -3.10 6.21 -5.90
C LEU A 86 -4.49 5.97 -6.49
N LEU A 87 -4.86 6.79 -7.48
CA LEU A 87 -6.15 6.65 -8.16
C LEU A 87 -6.14 5.41 -9.08
N PRO A 88 -7.21 4.58 -9.09
CA PRO A 88 -7.24 3.32 -9.84
C PRO A 88 -6.92 3.44 -11.33
N LEU A 89 -7.35 4.53 -11.97
CA LEU A 89 -7.16 4.76 -13.41
C LEU A 89 -5.84 5.45 -13.74
N SER A 90 -5.05 5.86 -12.73
CA SER A 90 -3.74 6.45 -12.99
C SER A 90 -2.77 5.38 -13.48
N LYS A 91 -1.91 5.74 -14.43
CA LYS A 91 -0.80 4.88 -14.86
C LYS A 91 0.23 4.76 -13.74
N ILE A 92 0.79 3.58 -13.58
CA ILE A 92 1.85 3.34 -12.60
C ILE A 92 3.07 4.22 -12.88
N SER A 93 3.43 4.42 -14.16
CA SER A 93 4.53 5.30 -14.58
C SER A 93 4.39 6.75 -14.13
N LYS A 94 3.18 7.23 -13.83
CA LYS A 94 2.94 8.58 -13.30
C LYS A 94 3.49 8.73 -11.88
N HIS A 95 3.46 7.64 -11.12
CA HIS A 95 3.86 7.61 -9.71
C HIS A 95 5.24 7.00 -9.51
N PHE A 96 5.62 6.06 -10.38
CA PHE A 96 6.89 5.34 -10.37
C PHE A 96 7.49 5.35 -11.79
N PRO A 97 8.13 6.46 -12.22
CA PRO A 97 8.69 6.58 -13.57
C PRO A 97 9.89 5.63 -13.79
N SER A 98 10.62 5.32 -12.71
CA SER A 98 11.72 4.37 -12.62
C SER A 98 11.49 3.36 -11.49
N GLN A 99 12.35 2.35 -11.40
CA GLN A 99 12.42 1.47 -10.23
C GLN A 99 12.68 2.35 -8.98
N PRO A 100 11.83 2.29 -7.94
CA PRO A 100 12.11 2.98 -6.68
C PRO A 100 13.25 2.27 -5.91
N ALA A 101 13.73 2.90 -4.83
CA ALA A 101 14.84 2.39 -4.03
C ALA A 101 14.56 0.96 -3.52
N ASP A 102 15.60 0.12 -3.47
CA ASP A 102 15.46 -1.20 -2.86
C ASP A 102 15.31 -1.05 -1.33
N GLU A 103 14.79 -2.08 -0.66
CA GLU A 103 14.63 -2.11 0.80
C GLU A 103 13.78 -0.97 1.40
N HIS A 104 12.95 -0.33 0.55
CA HIS A 104 11.95 0.64 0.97
C HIS A 104 10.54 0.05 0.85
N ILE A 105 9.64 0.47 1.72
CA ILE A 105 8.20 0.32 1.51
C ILE A 105 7.77 1.38 0.51
N HIS A 106 7.20 0.96 -0.61
CA HIS A 106 6.70 1.86 -1.65
C HIS A 106 5.20 2.08 -1.57
N ILE A 107 4.47 1.07 -1.08
CA ILE A 107 3.02 1.08 -1.01
C ILE A 107 2.52 0.62 0.35
N ILE A 108 1.67 1.42 0.96
CA ILE A 108 0.82 1.00 2.07
C ILE A 108 -0.55 0.62 1.54
N VAL A 109 -0.99 -0.61 1.84
CA VAL A 109 -2.28 -1.18 1.46
C VAL A 109 -3.25 -1.01 2.61
N GLN A 110 -4.27 -0.16 2.41
CA GLN A 110 -5.32 0.06 3.40
C GLN A 110 -6.59 -0.70 2.98
N ARG A 111 -7.04 -1.59 3.87
CA ARG A 111 -8.31 -2.34 3.74
C ARG A 111 -9.50 -1.39 3.98
N PRO A 112 -10.68 -1.66 3.42
CA PRO A 112 -11.89 -0.94 3.80
C PRO A 112 -12.17 -1.15 5.29
N VAL A 113 -12.50 -0.07 6.00
CA VAL A 113 -12.93 -0.18 7.40
C VAL A 113 -14.33 -0.80 7.39
N GLU A 114 -14.51 -1.95 8.06
CA GLU A 114 -15.84 -2.48 8.33
C GLU A 114 -16.59 -1.46 9.20
N THR A 115 -17.41 -0.63 8.57
CA THR A 115 -18.45 0.10 9.27
C THR A 115 -19.50 -0.93 9.64
N LYS A 116 -19.44 -1.44 10.88
CA LYS A 116 -20.60 -2.12 11.46
C LYS A 116 -21.70 -1.08 11.52
N GLU A 117 -22.58 -1.06 10.52
CA GLU A 117 -23.83 -0.32 10.61
C GLU A 117 -24.61 -0.92 11.78
N VAL A 118 -24.61 -0.21 12.91
CA VAL A 118 -25.52 -0.49 14.01
C VAL A 118 -26.90 -0.11 13.51
N HIS A 119 -27.58 -1.06 12.87
CA HIS A 119 -29.01 -0.96 12.63
C HIS A 119 -29.71 -0.90 13.99
N PHE A 120 -30.00 0.32 14.45
CA PHE A 120 -31.02 0.54 15.46
C PHE A 120 -32.36 0.26 14.80
N SER A 121 -32.87 -0.96 14.99
CA SER A 121 -34.27 -1.25 14.77
C SER A 121 -35.07 -0.54 15.86
N LEU A 122 -35.75 0.54 15.49
CA LEU A 122 -36.82 1.18 16.26
C LEU A 122 -38.04 0.27 16.35
#